data_AF-A0A0S6UXR8-F1
#
_entry.id   AF-A0A0S6UXR8-F1
#
_cell.length_a   1.000
_cell.length_b   1.000
_cell.length_c   1.000
_cell.angle_alpha   90.00
_cell.angle_beta   90.00
_cell.angle_gamma   90.00
#
_symmetry.space_group_name_H-M   'P 1'
#
loop_
_entity.id
_entity.type
_entity.pdbx_description
1 polymer ?
#
loop_
_entity_poly.entity_id
_entity_poly.type
_entity_poly.pdbx_seq_one_letter_code
_entity_poly.pdbx_strand_id
1 'polypeptide(L)'
;MSIGFASAQPAANAGCTASPAAAGTQVWRCDSGITIVAENGARFELKDANRDGHIDSVELSSKALLIEVPKKPRGNPFKVLTPQAIAAVRGTKWAVDVAEAKTSVFVADGRVGVSRRARGRAVVLGPGEGVDVEATGPLTVKTWGQPRVDALMARLGQ
;
A
#
# COMPACT_ATOMS: atom_id res chain seq x y z
N MET A 1 27.68 32.50 18.38
CA MET A 1 27.25 31.48 17.42
C MET A 1 26.40 30.44 18.15
N SER A 2 25.09 30.41 17.92
CA SER A 2 24.23 29.32 18.37
C SER A 2 23.55 28.74 17.12
N ILE A 3 23.96 27.54 16.74
CA ILE A 3 23.42 26.79 15.61
C ILE A 3 22.16 26.10 16.16
N GLY A 4 20.99 26.65 15.86
CA GLY A 4 19.72 26.00 16.14
C GLY A 4 19.56 24.80 15.22
N PHE A 5 19.58 23.59 15.77
CA PHE A 5 19.22 22.39 15.04
C PHE A 5 17.73 22.49 14.68
N ALA A 6 17.44 22.78 13.41
CA ALA A 6 16.09 22.62 12.87
C ALA A 6 15.74 21.14 12.92
N SER A 7 14.99 20.75 13.96
CA SER A 7 14.38 19.43 14.01
C SER A 7 13.27 19.46 12.96
N ALA A 8 13.48 18.80 11.83
CA ALA A 8 12.39 18.58 10.87
C ALA A 8 11.31 17.79 11.62
N GLN A 9 10.21 18.45 11.98
CA GLN A 9 9.04 17.76 12.51
C GLN A 9 8.65 16.72 11.46
N PRO A 10 8.49 15.43 11.83
CA PRO A 10 7.87 14.49 10.91
C PRO A 10 6.54 15.12 10.50
N ALA A 11 6.29 15.20 9.18
CA ALA A 11 4.98 15.57 8.67
C ALA A 11 3.94 14.85 9.53
N ALA A 12 2.92 15.57 10.00
CA ALA A 12 1.92 15.02 10.90
C ALA A 12 1.26 13.80 10.23
N ASN A 13 1.82 12.62 10.48
CA ASN A 13 1.34 11.37 9.93
C ASN A 13 0.08 11.08 10.73
N ALA A 14 -1.08 11.46 10.20
CA ALA A 14 -2.39 11.43 10.84
C ALA A 14 -2.63 10.15 11.67
N GLY A 15 -2.20 10.17 12.94
CA GLY A 15 -2.26 9.04 13.86
C GLY A 15 -1.24 7.90 13.65
N CYS A 16 -0.21 8.04 12.78
CA CYS A 16 0.74 6.98 12.45
C CYS A 16 2.15 7.18 13.02
N THR A 17 2.71 6.12 13.60
CA THR A 17 4.09 6.09 14.10
C THR A 17 4.92 5.09 13.30
N ALA A 18 6.09 5.55 12.80
CA ALA A 18 7.05 4.72 12.08
C ALA A 18 8.08 4.11 13.02
N SER A 19 8.50 2.88 12.72
CA SER A 19 9.57 2.16 13.41
C SER A 19 10.40 1.35 12.42
N PRO A 20 11.73 1.25 12.58
CA PRO A 20 12.55 0.33 11.79
C PRO A 20 12.15 -1.14 12.01
N ALA A 21 12.36 -1.98 11.01
CA ALA A 21 12.12 -3.42 11.09
C ALA A 21 13.15 -4.23 10.28
N ALA A 22 12.93 -5.54 10.17
CA ALA A 22 13.82 -6.47 9.47
C ALA A 22 14.05 -6.07 7.99
N ALA A 23 15.15 -6.53 7.42
CA ALA A 23 15.54 -6.25 6.03
C ALA A 23 15.60 -4.75 5.67
N GLY A 24 15.81 -3.87 6.66
CA GLY A 24 15.87 -2.42 6.45
C GLY A 24 14.52 -1.78 6.09
N THR A 25 13.41 -2.48 6.35
CA THR A 25 12.05 -1.96 6.15
C THR A 25 11.65 -0.99 7.25
N GLN A 26 10.55 -0.26 7.03
CA GLN A 26 9.88 0.53 8.06
C GLN A 26 8.45 0.02 8.28
N VAL A 27 8.05 -0.14 9.54
CA VAL A 27 6.68 -0.48 9.91
C VAL A 27 6.01 0.74 10.51
N TRP A 28 4.89 1.12 9.91
CA TRP A 28 4.00 2.17 10.35
C TRP A 28 2.80 1.56 11.04
N ARG A 29 2.53 2.00 12.27
CA ARG A 29 1.33 1.63 13.02
C ARG A 29 0.49 2.87 13.22
N CYS A 30 -0.75 2.80 12.75
CA CYS A 30 -1.70 3.90 12.86
C CYS A 30 -2.75 3.60 13.93
N ASP A 31 -3.24 4.65 14.59
CA ASP A 31 -4.29 4.61 15.61
C ASP A 31 -5.58 3.87 15.18
N SER A 32 -5.89 3.91 13.88
CA SER A 32 -7.00 3.20 13.24
C SER A 32 -6.80 1.68 13.12
N GLY A 33 -5.70 1.13 13.66
CA GLY A 33 -5.33 -0.28 13.58
C GLY A 33 -4.69 -0.69 12.25
N ILE A 34 -4.46 0.27 11.35
CA ILE A 34 -3.80 0.03 10.07
C ILE A 34 -2.30 -0.17 10.30
N THR A 35 -1.75 -1.20 9.68
CA THR A 35 -0.30 -1.46 9.65
C THR A 35 0.22 -1.38 8.22
N ILE A 36 1.33 -0.69 8.01
CA ILE A 36 2.00 -0.59 6.70
C ILE A 36 3.46 -0.97 6.88
N VAL A 37 3.93 -1.99 6.17
CA VAL A 37 5.35 -2.31 6.03
C VAL A 37 5.83 -1.74 4.71
N ALA A 38 6.84 -0.88 4.76
CA ALA A 38 7.44 -0.27 3.58
C ALA A 38 8.78 -0.92 3.26
N GLU A 39 8.96 -1.34 2.01
CA GLU A 39 10.26 -1.77 1.48
C GLU A 39 11.31 -0.66 1.71
N ASN A 40 12.57 -1.05 1.91
CA ASN A 40 13.67 -0.10 1.97
C ASN A 40 13.70 0.81 0.73
N GLY A 41 13.66 2.13 0.96
CA GLY A 41 13.67 3.13 -0.10
C GLY A 41 12.32 3.36 -0.81
N ALA A 42 11.22 2.77 -0.32
CA ALA A 42 9.90 3.07 -0.84
C ALA A 42 9.52 4.55 -0.71
N ARG A 43 8.82 5.07 -1.72
CA ARG A 43 8.38 6.47 -1.77
C ARG A 43 6.87 6.55 -1.77
N PHE A 44 6.31 7.04 -0.68
CA PHE A 44 4.88 7.14 -0.50
C PHE A 44 4.48 8.30 0.40
N GLU A 45 3.22 8.68 0.33
CA GLU A 45 2.60 9.66 1.21
C GLU A 45 1.34 9.06 1.84
N LEU A 46 1.20 9.21 3.15
CA LEU A 46 -0.04 8.90 3.85
C LEU A 46 -1.01 10.06 3.72
N LYS A 47 -2.28 9.77 3.45
CA LYS A 47 -3.32 10.78 3.20
C LYS A 47 -4.54 10.51 4.08
N ASP A 48 -5.01 11.58 4.69
CA ASP A 48 -6.32 11.71 5.33
C ASP A 48 -7.18 12.58 4.39
N ALA A 49 -7.79 11.96 3.38
CA ALA A 49 -8.49 12.69 2.32
C ALA A 49 -9.84 13.27 2.81
N ASN A 50 -10.49 12.62 3.77
CA ASN A 50 -11.73 13.09 4.38
C ASN A 50 -11.50 14.05 5.57
N ARG A 51 -10.26 14.25 6.02
CA ARG A 51 -9.84 15.15 7.11
C ARG A 51 -10.47 14.79 8.46
N ASP A 52 -10.56 13.49 8.75
CA ASP A 52 -11.12 13.00 10.01
C ASP A 52 -10.06 12.69 11.08
N GLY A 53 -8.77 12.91 10.78
CA GLY A 53 -7.64 12.65 11.66
C GLY A 53 -7.03 11.26 11.46
N HIS A 54 -7.61 10.41 10.60
CA HIS A 54 -7.09 9.09 10.30
C HIS A 54 -6.75 8.94 8.81
N ILE A 55 -5.70 8.18 8.52
CA ILE A 55 -5.37 7.89 7.13
C ILE A 55 -6.46 7.03 6.48
N ASP A 56 -6.89 7.41 5.28
CA ASP A 56 -7.82 6.65 4.45
C ASP A 56 -7.21 6.21 3.13
N SER A 57 -6.00 6.71 2.83
CA SER A 57 -5.29 6.38 1.61
C SER A 57 -3.78 6.52 1.71
N VAL A 58 -3.10 5.82 0.80
CA VAL A 58 -1.66 5.94 0.57
C VAL A 58 -1.43 6.24 -0.91
N GLU A 59 -0.64 7.26 -1.22
CA GLU A 59 -0.12 7.50 -2.56
C GLU A 59 1.27 6.87 -2.65
N LEU A 60 1.44 5.79 -3.41
CA LEU A 60 2.69 5.05 -3.57
C LEU A 60 3.25 5.30 -4.98
N SER A 61 4.49 5.76 -5.06
CA SER A 61 5.14 6.12 -6.34
C SER A 61 6.32 5.22 -6.72
N SER A 62 6.87 4.47 -5.78
CA SER A 62 8.00 3.57 -6.04
C SER A 62 8.12 2.51 -4.95
N LYS A 63 8.51 1.30 -5.37
CA LYS A 63 8.73 0.10 -4.53
C LYS A 63 7.44 -0.45 -3.92
N ALA A 64 7.60 -1.37 -2.96
CA ALA A 64 6.50 -2.11 -2.38
C ALA A 64 6.08 -1.63 -0.99
N LEU A 65 4.78 -1.77 -0.74
CA LEU A 65 4.17 -1.72 0.58
C LEU A 65 3.40 -3.03 0.82
N LEU A 66 3.45 -3.55 2.05
CA LEU A 66 2.46 -4.51 2.58
C LEU A 66 1.54 -3.75 3.52
N ILE A 67 0.25 -3.78 3.26
CA ILE A 67 -0.76 -3.06 4.04
C ILE A 67 -1.72 -4.06 4.65
N GLU A 68 -2.00 -3.89 5.94
CA GLU A 68 -3.07 -4.59 6.65
C GLU A 68 -4.06 -3.55 7.19
N VAL A 69 -5.29 -3.63 6.71
CA VAL A 69 -6.40 -2.78 7.16
C VAL A 69 -7.39 -3.65 7.92
N PRO A 70 -7.82 -3.25 9.13
CA PRO A 70 -8.86 -3.95 9.87
C PRO A 70 -10.18 -4.01 9.08
N LYS A 71 -10.96 -5.07 9.29
CA LYS A 71 -12.30 -5.21 8.69
C LYS A 71 -13.21 -4.08 9.16
N LYS A 72 -13.75 -3.32 8.20
CA LYS A 72 -14.72 -2.26 8.43
C LYS A 72 -16.02 -2.59 7.67
N PRO A 73 -17.13 -2.92 8.36
CA PRO A 73 -18.39 -3.29 7.72
C PRO A 73 -19.03 -2.15 6.91
N ARG A 74 -18.73 -0.90 7.29
CA ARG A 74 -19.29 0.33 6.71
C ARG A 74 -18.19 1.39 6.58
N GLY A 75 -18.48 2.46 5.84
CA GLY A 75 -17.57 3.58 5.61
C GLY A 75 -16.84 3.52 4.27
N ASN A 76 -15.96 4.50 4.07
CA ASN A 76 -15.14 4.59 2.87
C ASN A 76 -14.10 3.47 2.85
N PRO A 77 -13.82 2.88 1.66
CA PRO A 77 -12.74 1.92 1.54
C PRO A 77 -11.39 2.61 1.74
N PHE A 78 -10.42 1.89 2.32
CA PHE A 78 -9.03 2.33 2.31
C PHE A 78 -8.46 2.12 0.91
N LYS A 79 -7.62 3.05 0.44
CA LYS A 79 -7.10 3.02 -0.94
C LYS A 79 -5.58 3.13 -0.99
N VAL A 80 -4.96 2.37 -1.88
CA VAL A 80 -3.61 2.65 -2.37
C VAL A 80 -3.73 3.18 -3.78
N LEU A 81 -3.26 4.40 -3.99
CA LEU A 81 -3.15 5.03 -5.29
C LEU A 81 -1.71 4.93 -5.76
N THR A 82 -1.55 4.57 -7.03
CA THR A 82 -0.26 4.47 -7.71
C THR A 82 -0.36 5.19 -9.05
N PRO A 83 0.74 5.40 -9.79
CA PRO A 83 0.63 6.01 -11.11
C PRO A 83 -0.32 5.25 -12.05
N GLN A 84 -0.35 3.92 -11.99
CA GLN A 84 -1.14 3.08 -12.90
C GLN A 84 -2.50 2.66 -12.33
N ALA A 85 -2.62 2.45 -11.01
CA ALA A 85 -3.74 1.75 -10.41
C ALA A 85 -4.31 2.43 -9.15
N ILE A 86 -5.56 2.07 -8.86
CA ILE A 86 -6.21 2.29 -7.57
C ILE A 86 -6.58 0.92 -7.02
N ALA A 87 -6.05 0.56 -5.86
CA ALA A 87 -6.40 -0.64 -5.11
C ALA A 87 -7.24 -0.23 -3.88
N ALA A 88 -8.47 -0.74 -3.76
CA ALA A 88 -9.42 -0.36 -2.72
C ALA A 88 -9.90 -1.57 -1.93
N VAL A 89 -9.98 -1.42 -0.60
CA VAL A 89 -10.30 -2.54 0.32
C VAL A 89 -11.28 -2.16 1.42
N ARG A 90 -11.82 -3.19 2.08
CA ARG A 90 -12.61 -3.06 3.33
C ARG A 90 -12.24 -4.16 4.32
N GLY A 91 -10.95 -4.26 4.66
CA GLY A 91 -10.44 -5.28 5.57
C GLY A 91 -9.67 -6.39 4.86
N THR A 92 -8.38 -6.17 4.67
CA THR A 92 -7.54 -6.98 3.77
C THR A 92 -6.09 -6.87 4.22
N LYS A 93 -5.30 -7.91 3.97
CA LYS A 93 -3.84 -7.84 3.95
C LYS A 93 -3.34 -8.03 2.52
N TRP A 94 -2.70 -7.02 1.95
CA TRP A 94 -2.29 -7.04 0.54
C TRP A 94 -1.02 -6.24 0.32
N ALA A 95 -0.30 -6.58 -0.73
CA ALA A 95 0.89 -5.87 -1.16
C ALA A 95 0.62 -5.10 -2.45
N VAL A 96 1.23 -3.92 -2.56
CA VAL A 96 1.25 -3.12 -3.79
C VAL A 96 2.71 -2.78 -4.08
N ASP A 97 3.18 -3.11 -5.28
CA ASP A 97 4.56 -2.87 -5.73
C ASP A 97 4.54 -2.00 -7.00
N VAL A 98 5.22 -0.87 -6.95
CA VAL A 98 5.38 0.04 -8.09
C VAL A 98 6.79 -0.10 -8.66
N ALA A 99 6.86 -0.63 -9.88
CA ALA A 99 8.09 -0.78 -10.65
C ALA A 99 7.90 -0.16 -12.03
N GLU A 100 8.72 0.87 -12.35
CA GLU A 100 8.70 1.58 -13.64
C GLU A 100 7.28 1.93 -14.13
N ALA A 101 6.81 1.26 -15.19
CA ALA A 101 5.53 1.50 -15.84
C ALA A 101 4.40 0.56 -15.35
N LYS A 102 4.61 -0.18 -14.25
CA LYS A 102 3.71 -1.21 -13.77
C LYS A 102 3.43 -1.09 -12.27
N THR A 103 2.16 -1.25 -11.91
CA THR A 103 1.75 -1.53 -10.53
C THR A 103 1.32 -2.98 -10.42
N SER A 104 1.94 -3.71 -9.51
CA SER A 104 1.55 -5.09 -9.17
C SER A 104 0.78 -5.08 -7.85
N VAL A 105 -0.35 -5.78 -7.78
CA VAL A 105 -1.12 -5.95 -6.54
C VAL A 105 -1.23 -7.44 -6.24
N PHE A 106 -0.99 -7.83 -4.99
CA PHE A 106 -1.14 -9.20 -4.50
C PHE A 106 -1.92 -9.24 -3.20
N VAL A 107 -2.79 -10.24 -3.04
CA VAL A 107 -3.63 -10.37 -1.85
C VAL A 107 -3.15 -11.54 -1.01
N ALA A 108 -2.77 -11.26 0.23
CA ALA A 108 -2.41 -12.29 1.21
C ALA A 108 -3.65 -12.80 1.97
N ASP A 109 -4.54 -11.88 2.37
CA ASP A 109 -5.83 -12.20 3.00
C ASP A 109 -6.90 -11.17 2.63
N GLY A 110 -8.17 -11.59 2.57
CA GLY A 110 -9.29 -10.72 2.26
C GLY A 110 -9.53 -10.55 0.76
N ARG A 111 -10.00 -9.37 0.35
CA ARG A 111 -10.25 -9.04 -1.07
C ARG A 111 -9.83 -7.62 -1.42
N VAL A 112 -9.36 -7.42 -2.64
CA VAL A 112 -9.00 -6.10 -3.17
C VAL A 112 -9.74 -5.85 -4.47
N GLY A 113 -10.40 -4.70 -4.59
CA GLY A 113 -10.83 -4.19 -5.88
C GLY A 113 -9.70 -3.39 -6.52
N VAL A 114 -9.28 -3.72 -7.73
CA VAL A 114 -8.21 -3.04 -8.46
C VAL A 114 -8.75 -2.47 -9.77
N SER A 115 -8.55 -1.18 -10.01
CA SER A 115 -8.85 -0.53 -11.28
C SER A 115 -7.65 0.26 -11.78
N ARG A 116 -7.68 0.62 -13.06
CA ARG A 116 -6.78 1.65 -13.60
C ARG A 116 -7.10 3.00 -12.95
N ARG A 117 -6.08 3.85 -12.82
CA ARG A 117 -6.26 5.24 -12.35
C ARG A 117 -7.04 6.06 -13.37
N ALA A 118 -6.70 5.93 -14.65
CA ALA A 118 -7.36 6.62 -15.76
C ALA A 118 -8.70 5.96 -16.15
N ARG A 119 -9.63 5.84 -15.18
CA ARG A 119 -10.94 5.18 -15.32
C ARG A 119 -10.86 3.72 -15.84
N GLY A 120 -11.95 2.99 -15.73
CA GLY A 120 -12.05 1.61 -16.21
C GLY A 120 -12.76 0.70 -15.22
N ARG A 121 -13.12 -0.49 -15.69
CA ARG A 121 -13.77 -1.50 -14.85
C ARG A 121 -12.75 -2.09 -13.89
N ALA A 122 -13.12 -2.17 -12.61
CA ALA A 122 -12.33 -2.84 -11.60
C ALA A 122 -12.41 -4.37 -11.77
N VAL A 123 -11.34 -5.05 -11.39
CA VAL A 123 -11.32 -6.49 -11.11
C VAL A 123 -11.23 -6.70 -9.60
N VAL A 124 -11.67 -7.85 -9.12
CA VAL A 124 -11.58 -8.21 -7.70
C VAL A 124 -10.62 -9.39 -7.56
N LEU A 125 -9.69 -9.27 -6.63
CA LEU A 125 -8.71 -10.29 -6.28
C LEU A 125 -9.07 -10.89 -4.91
N GLY A 126 -8.89 -12.19 -4.76
CA GLY A 126 -8.90 -12.94 -3.50
C GLY A 126 -7.51 -13.45 -3.09
N PRO A 127 -7.40 -14.19 -1.98
CA PRO A 127 -6.12 -14.64 -1.44
C PRO A 127 -5.30 -15.47 -2.43
N GLY A 128 -3.99 -15.21 -2.48
CA GLY A 128 -3.06 -15.85 -3.42
C GLY A 128 -3.11 -15.29 -4.85
N GLU A 129 -4.10 -14.45 -5.16
CA GLU A 129 -4.21 -13.81 -6.46
C GLU A 129 -3.45 -12.49 -6.51
N GLY A 130 -3.03 -12.14 -7.73
CA GLY A 130 -2.49 -10.85 -8.04
C GLY A 130 -2.81 -10.40 -9.47
N VAL A 131 -2.58 -9.13 -9.71
CA VAL A 131 -2.79 -8.48 -11.00
C VAL A 131 -1.65 -7.52 -11.27
N ASP A 132 -1.26 -7.45 -12.54
CA ASP A 132 -0.29 -6.50 -13.07
C ASP A 132 -1.07 -5.42 -13.86
N VAL A 133 -0.89 -4.16 -13.46
CA VAL A 133 -1.54 -2.99 -14.06
C VAL A 133 -0.48 -2.16 -14.78
N GLU A 134 -0.48 -2.25 -16.11
CA GLU A 134 0.37 -1.43 -16.98
C GLU A 134 -0.41 -0.21 -17.50
N ALA A 135 0.05 0.50 -18.53
CA ALA A 135 -0.68 1.66 -19.09
C ALA A 135 -1.94 1.26 -19.87
N THR A 136 -1.90 0.13 -20.58
CA THR A 136 -2.96 -0.37 -21.46
C THR A 136 -3.18 -1.87 -21.27
N GLY A 137 -4.14 -2.45 -22.00
CA GLY A 137 -4.44 -3.90 -21.96
C GLY A 137 -5.47 -4.31 -20.89
N PRO A 138 -5.90 -5.59 -20.90
CA PRO A 138 -6.86 -6.10 -19.93
C PRO A 138 -6.23 -6.30 -18.55
N LEU A 139 -7.00 -6.06 -17.49
CA LEU A 139 -6.61 -6.47 -16.14
C LEU A 139 -6.84 -7.97 -15.99
N THR A 140 -5.76 -8.74 -15.93
CA THR A 140 -5.82 -10.21 -15.86
C THR A 140 -5.45 -10.67 -14.46
N VAL A 141 -6.43 -11.15 -13.71
CA VAL A 141 -6.21 -11.75 -12.38
C VAL A 141 -5.58 -13.13 -12.54
N LYS A 142 -4.54 -13.42 -11.76
CA LYS A 142 -3.85 -14.71 -11.75
C LYS A 142 -3.52 -15.12 -10.32
N THR A 143 -3.60 -16.40 -10.02
CA THR A 143 -2.88 -16.94 -8.86
C THR A 143 -1.38 -16.77 -9.08
N TRP A 144 -0.69 -16.11 -8.16
CA TRP A 144 0.76 -15.95 -8.26
C TRP A 144 1.46 -17.21 -7.80
N GLY A 145 2.47 -17.64 -8.55
CA GLY A 145 3.34 -18.74 -8.12
C GLY A 145 4.13 -18.36 -6.87
N GLN A 146 4.35 -19.34 -5.98
CA GLN A 146 5.02 -19.13 -4.69
C GLN A 146 6.36 -18.38 -4.80
N PRO A 147 7.25 -18.66 -5.78
CA PRO A 147 8.51 -17.91 -5.90
C PRO A 147 8.34 -16.40 -6.08
N ARG A 148 7.28 -15.97 -6.79
CA ARG A 148 6.98 -14.55 -6.98
C ARG A 148 6.48 -13.91 -5.68
N VAL A 149 5.68 -14.64 -4.92
CA VAL A 149 5.18 -14.20 -3.61
C VAL A 149 6.35 -14.07 -2.64
N ASP A 150 7.20 -15.09 -2.53
CA ASP A 150 8.35 -15.09 -1.62
C ASP A 150 9.32 -13.96 -1.93
N ALA A 151 9.62 -13.71 -3.21
CA ALA A 151 10.50 -12.61 -3.61
C ALA A 151 9.95 -11.23 -3.22
N LEU A 152 8.63 -11.03 -3.31
CA LEU A 152 7.99 -9.80 -2.86
C LEU A 152 8.01 -9.69 -1.33
N MET A 153 7.65 -10.77 -0.62
CA MET A 153 7.58 -10.80 0.83
C MET A 153 8.95 -10.63 1.50
N ALA A 154 10.02 -11.19 0.91
CA ALA A 154 11.39 -11.00 1.40
C ALA A 154 11.83 -9.53 1.35
N ARG A 155 11.47 -8.77 0.29
CA ARG A 155 11.71 -7.31 0.21
C ARG A 155 10.97 -6.53 1.29
N LEU A 156 9.85 -7.08 1.77
CA LEU A 156 8.99 -6.53 2.82
C LEU A 156 9.32 -7.10 4.21
N GLY A 157 10.43 -7.85 4.34
CA GLY A 157 10.88 -8.41 5.61
C GLY A 157 9.88 -9.37 6.25
N GLN A 158 9.07 -10.06 5.44
CA GLN A 158 8.10 -11.07 5.86
C GLN A 158 8.62 -12.49 5.66
#